data_AF-A0A4Q6DUS0-F1
#
_entry.id   AF-A0A4Q6DUS0-F1
#
_cell.length_a   1.000
_cell.length_b   1.000
_cell.length_c   1.000
_cell.angle_alpha   90.00
_cell.angle_beta   90.00
_cell.angle_gamma   90.00
#
_symmetry.space_group_name_H-M   'P 1'
#
loop_
_entity.id
_entity.type
_entity.pdbx_description
1 polymer ?
#
loop_
_entity_poly.entity_id
_entity_poly.type
_entity_poly.pdbx_seq_one_letter_code
_entity_poly.pdbx_strand_id
1 'polypeptide(L)'
;YDVNPTGMQGSVLFFPLPAGISFFTLQGIAYLVDFGRREVPMMSFRKYLLFKSFFPQLVAGPIVRARTMLPQINALRVPDANDIWAGATLFAVGLAKKMLLADRLAPLVEPMYSNPGAYDRSSLILAGLGFTVQVWADFSGYTDMGRGSARMLGFTLPENFFAPYFSRSPSEFWRRWHVTLSTWIRDYIYFPLGGSRGSAWRVASVGLFTMVLSGIWHGAAFGYVFWGVYNGLWIVAERALRGRLPKVPAFIAWAHFFAGFVVSMMIFRSPTLEKMGQFLGGVFLSNGAQGTMEIGRLTILASTAAMFAYHWITYFDLDGKEPARFTRWTAGLRFERAGAQVAYALVLGFLFSMILFYRPGAEAASFIYFKF
;
A
#
# COMPACT_ATOMS: atom_id res chain seq x y z
N TYR A 1 5.57 -22.58 1.08
CA TYR A 1 6.95 -22.11 0.86
C TYR A 1 7.79 -22.64 1.99
N ASP A 2 8.52 -23.72 1.74
CA ASP A 2 9.52 -24.26 2.66
C ASP A 2 10.77 -23.40 2.58
N VAL A 3 11.05 -22.67 3.65
CA VAL A 3 12.39 -22.15 3.90
C VAL A 3 12.80 -22.73 5.23
N ASN A 4 13.53 -23.84 5.20
CA ASN A 4 14.29 -24.36 6.33
C ASN A 4 15.68 -23.69 6.28
N PRO A 5 15.92 -22.57 7.00
CA PRO A 5 17.13 -21.79 6.85
C PRO A 5 18.34 -22.43 7.56
N THR A 6 18.12 -23.53 8.29
CA THR A 6 19.12 -24.09 9.23
C THR A 6 19.56 -25.50 8.89
N GLY A 7 19.06 -26.12 7.81
CA GLY A 7 19.42 -27.49 7.44
C GLY A 7 19.10 -28.53 8.51
N MET A 8 18.30 -28.18 9.52
CA MET A 8 17.90 -29.10 10.57
C MET A 8 16.81 -30.02 10.02
N GLN A 9 17.12 -31.30 9.89
CA GLN A 9 16.14 -32.37 9.64
C GLN A 9 15.29 -32.55 10.90
N GLY A 10 14.30 -31.67 11.04
CA GLY A 10 13.22 -31.79 12.01
C GLY A 10 11.94 -31.33 11.33
N SER A 11 10.84 -32.01 11.59
CA SER A 11 9.51 -31.53 11.26
C SER A 11 9.29 -30.20 12.00
N VAL A 12 9.57 -29.09 11.33
CA VAL A 12 9.26 -27.75 11.83
C VAL A 12 7.75 -27.74 12.02
N LEU A 13 7.30 -27.67 13.27
CA LEU A 13 5.88 -27.53 13.56
C LEU A 13 5.44 -26.19 12.95
N PHE A 14 4.79 -26.25 11.79
CA PHE A 14 4.29 -25.07 11.11
C PHE A 14 3.09 -24.56 11.90
N PHE A 15 3.32 -23.61 12.81
CA PHE A 15 2.23 -22.84 13.38
C PHE A 15 1.81 -21.79 12.34
N PRO A 16 0.63 -21.91 11.71
CA PRO A 16 0.12 -20.85 10.87
C PRO A 16 -0.03 -19.61 11.76
N LEU A 17 0.75 -18.57 11.48
CA LEU A 17 0.63 -17.31 12.19
C LEU A 17 -0.78 -16.75 11.93
N PRO A 18 -1.48 -16.24 12.97
CA PRO A 18 -2.83 -15.75 12.79
C PRO A 18 -2.83 -14.57 11.80
N ALA A 19 -3.74 -14.63 10.83
CA ALA A 19 -3.93 -13.57 9.86
C ALA A 19 -4.09 -12.21 10.58
N GLY A 20 -3.31 -11.21 10.18
CA GLY A 20 -3.32 -9.89 10.80
C GLY A 20 -2.46 -9.71 12.05
N ILE A 21 -1.65 -10.72 12.44
CA ILE A 21 -0.74 -10.62 13.61
C ILE A 21 0.10 -9.35 13.64
N SER A 22 0.65 -9.00 12.50
CA SER A 22 1.41 -7.78 12.31
C SER A 22 0.60 -6.52 12.64
N PHE A 23 -0.57 -6.34 12.01
CA PHE A 23 -1.41 -5.15 12.19
C PHE A 23 -1.95 -5.03 13.61
N PHE A 24 -2.45 -6.12 14.20
CA PHE A 24 -2.95 -6.05 15.56
C PHE A 24 -1.82 -5.87 16.58
N THR A 25 -0.59 -6.31 16.29
CA THR A 25 0.56 -6.05 17.16
C THR A 25 0.92 -4.56 17.17
N LEU A 26 0.99 -3.92 16.00
CA LEU A 26 1.24 -2.48 15.89
C LEU A 26 0.18 -1.64 16.62
N GLN A 27 -1.10 -2.01 16.49
CA GLN A 27 -2.19 -1.36 17.24
C GLN A 27 -2.05 -1.55 18.76
N GLY A 28 -1.62 -2.73 19.21
CA GLY A 28 -1.41 -3.03 20.64
C GLY A 28 -0.27 -2.19 21.22
N ILE A 29 0.87 -2.16 20.54
CA ILE A 29 2.01 -1.30 20.91
C ILE A 29 1.58 0.17 20.95
N ALA A 30 0.88 0.66 19.91
CA ALA A 30 0.39 2.03 19.88
C ALA A 30 -0.50 2.35 21.08
N TYR A 31 -1.45 1.47 21.42
CA TYR A 31 -2.31 1.66 22.58
C TYR A 31 -1.52 1.73 23.89
N LEU A 32 -0.57 0.81 24.12
CA LEU A 32 0.25 0.81 25.34
C LEU A 32 1.11 2.07 25.46
N VAL A 33 1.73 2.50 24.37
CA VAL A 33 2.54 3.72 24.35
C VAL A 33 1.68 4.96 24.56
N ASP A 34 0.55 5.09 23.85
CA ASP A 34 -0.37 6.23 23.98
C ASP A 34 -0.97 6.30 25.40
N PHE A 35 -1.30 5.15 26.00
CA PHE A 35 -1.77 5.08 27.39
C PHE A 35 -0.69 5.53 28.37
N GLY A 36 0.55 5.06 28.20
CA GLY A 36 1.70 5.50 29.01
C GLY A 36 1.99 7.00 28.88
N ARG A 37 1.73 7.59 27.71
CA ARG A 37 1.82 9.04 27.45
C ARG A 37 0.61 9.83 27.95
N ARG A 38 -0.40 9.18 28.52
CA ARG A 38 -1.68 9.79 28.94
C ARG A 38 -2.45 10.43 27.77
N GLU A 39 -2.24 9.97 26.54
CA GLU A 39 -2.94 10.46 25.35
C GLU A 39 -4.29 9.76 25.14
N VAL A 40 -4.45 8.55 25.70
CA VAL A 40 -5.70 7.79 25.67
C VAL A 40 -6.03 7.22 27.06
N PRO A 41 -7.31 7.16 27.44
CA PRO A 41 -7.71 6.53 28.70
C PRO A 41 -7.63 5.00 28.62
N MET A 42 -7.63 4.35 29.79
CA MET A 42 -7.74 2.89 29.87
C MET A 42 -9.07 2.43 29.26
N MET A 43 -9.00 1.47 28.34
CA MET A 43 -10.17 0.80 27.80
C MET A 43 -10.67 -0.26 28.78
N SER A 44 -11.99 -0.38 28.92
CA SER A 44 -12.57 -1.59 29.50
C SER A 44 -12.31 -2.79 28.58
N PHE A 45 -12.28 -3.99 29.15
CA PHE A 45 -12.03 -5.22 28.40
C PHE A 45 -12.91 -5.36 27.15
N ARG A 46 -14.21 -5.02 27.26
CA ARG A 46 -15.16 -5.06 26.14
C ARG A 46 -14.79 -4.09 25.01
N LYS A 47 -14.41 -2.85 25.35
CA LYS A 47 -13.99 -1.84 24.36
C LYS A 47 -12.69 -2.24 23.68
N TYR A 48 -11.77 -2.80 24.46
CA TYR A 48 -10.52 -3.32 23.93
C TYR A 48 -10.76 -4.49 22.96
N LEU A 49 -11.60 -5.46 23.34
CA LEU A 49 -11.98 -6.55 22.43
C LEU A 49 -12.59 -6.01 21.14
N LEU A 50 -13.56 -5.10 21.20
CA LEU A 50 -14.15 -4.48 20.00
C LEU A 50 -13.09 -3.77 19.15
N PHE A 51 -12.19 -3.01 19.76
CA PHE A 51 -11.09 -2.34 19.05
C PHE A 51 -10.19 -3.35 18.31
N LYS A 52 -9.84 -4.45 18.97
CA LYS A 52 -8.94 -5.49 18.43
C LYS A 52 -9.62 -6.39 17.40
N SER A 53 -10.90 -6.71 17.58
CA SER A 53 -11.65 -7.65 16.72
C SER A 53 -12.47 -6.96 15.63
N PHE A 54 -12.34 -5.64 15.45
CA PHE A 54 -13.06 -4.90 14.41
C PHE A 54 -12.66 -5.40 13.00
N PHE A 55 -13.44 -6.35 12.48
CA PHE A 55 -13.13 -7.12 11.29
C PHE A 55 -12.83 -6.29 10.02
N PRO A 56 -13.43 -5.09 9.79
CA PRO A 56 -13.17 -4.33 8.56
C PRO A 56 -11.70 -3.93 8.38
N GLN A 57 -10.92 -3.93 9.46
CA GLN A 57 -9.49 -3.61 9.40
C GLN A 57 -8.56 -4.76 9.81
N LEU A 58 -9.10 -5.89 10.25
CA LEU A 58 -8.38 -6.82 11.13
C LEU A 58 -7.14 -7.43 10.48
N VAL A 59 -7.22 -7.76 9.18
CA VAL A 59 -6.17 -8.56 8.54
C VAL A 59 -5.09 -7.71 7.89
N ALA A 60 -5.48 -6.73 7.06
CA ALA A 60 -4.55 -5.81 6.39
C ALA A 60 -5.13 -4.40 6.20
N GLY A 61 -6.02 -3.98 7.10
CA GLY A 61 -6.68 -2.69 6.99
C GLY A 61 -5.78 -1.53 7.43
N PRO A 62 -6.32 -0.30 7.47
CA PRO A 62 -5.60 0.82 8.05
C PRO A 62 -5.16 0.51 9.49
N ILE A 63 -3.93 0.87 9.87
CA ILE A 63 -3.42 0.72 11.25
C ILE A 63 -4.07 1.81 12.11
N VAL A 64 -5.26 1.52 12.63
CA VAL A 64 -6.05 2.48 13.40
C VAL A 64 -5.50 2.64 14.81
N ARG A 65 -5.53 3.87 15.30
CA ARG A 65 -5.11 4.20 16.66
C ARG A 65 -6.29 4.22 17.61
N ALA A 66 -6.01 3.89 18.88
CA ALA A 66 -6.99 3.99 19.96
C ALA A 66 -7.60 5.39 20.03
N ARG A 67 -6.79 6.45 19.90
CA ARG A 67 -7.24 7.85 19.93
C ARG A 67 -8.29 8.19 18.85
N THR A 68 -8.29 7.47 17.72
CA THR A 68 -9.26 7.68 16.63
C THR A 68 -10.47 6.76 16.74
N MET A 69 -10.30 5.53 17.25
CA MET A 69 -11.39 4.56 17.32
C MET A 69 -12.22 4.67 18.60
N LEU A 70 -11.58 4.97 19.73
CA LEU A 70 -12.22 4.96 21.04
C LEU A 70 -13.37 5.99 21.17
N PRO A 71 -13.26 7.23 20.64
CA PRO A 71 -14.39 8.14 20.63
C PRO A 71 -15.61 7.58 19.87
N GLN A 72 -15.38 6.89 18.74
CA GLN A 72 -16.44 6.27 17.95
C GLN A 72 -17.06 5.06 18.66
N ILE A 73 -16.24 4.27 19.38
CA ILE A 73 -16.73 3.17 20.22
C ILE A 73 -17.57 3.70 21.41
N ASN A 74 -17.20 4.85 21.97
CA ASN A 74 -17.93 5.46 23.08
C ASN A 74 -19.26 6.09 22.64
N ALA A 75 -19.36 6.52 21.39
CA ALA A 75 -20.53 7.16 20.80
C ALA A 75 -20.97 6.39 19.54
N LEU A 76 -21.42 5.15 19.74
CA LEU A 76 -21.94 4.33 18.64
C LEU A 76 -23.11 5.05 17.96
N ARG A 77 -23.07 5.09 16.63
CA ARG A 77 -24.11 5.69 15.80
C ARG A 77 -24.68 4.65 14.84
N VAL A 78 -25.97 4.79 14.51
CA VAL A 78 -26.58 4.03 13.42
C VAL A 78 -26.19 4.72 12.10
N PRO A 79 -25.63 4.01 11.11
CA PRO A 79 -25.30 4.57 9.80
C PRO A 79 -26.57 5.00 9.05
N ASP A 80 -26.53 6.14 8.37
CA ASP A 80 -27.62 6.62 7.53
C ASP A 80 -27.49 6.07 6.09
N ALA A 81 -28.46 6.40 5.23
CA ALA A 81 -28.42 5.97 3.82
C ALA A 81 -27.15 6.47 3.09
N ASN A 82 -26.67 7.67 3.40
CA ASN A 82 -25.46 8.22 2.77
C ASN A 82 -24.22 7.40 3.14
N ASP A 83 -24.11 6.96 4.40
CA ASP A 83 -23.03 6.08 4.84
C ASP A 83 -23.08 4.71 4.17
N ILE A 84 -24.28 4.13 4.01
CA ILE A 84 -24.47 2.87 3.30
C ILE A 84 -24.01 3.00 1.85
N TRP A 85 -24.49 4.00 1.11
CA TRP A 85 -24.14 4.20 -0.29
C TRP A 85 -22.67 4.57 -0.51
N ALA A 86 -22.13 5.47 0.32
CA ALA A 86 -20.72 5.83 0.26
C ALA A 86 -19.82 4.64 0.57
N GLY A 87 -20.19 3.83 1.57
CA GLY A 87 -19.47 2.63 1.96
C GLY A 87 -19.52 1.54 0.90
N ALA A 88 -20.71 1.26 0.34
CA ALA A 88 -20.89 0.29 -0.74
C ALA A 88 -20.12 0.68 -2.01
N THR A 89 -20.11 1.98 -2.36
CA THR A 89 -19.35 2.44 -3.51
C THR A 89 -17.85 2.33 -3.30
N LEU A 90 -17.34 2.74 -2.13
CA LEU A 90 -15.93 2.58 -1.81
C LEU A 90 -15.51 1.11 -1.84
N PHE A 91 -16.36 0.23 -1.31
CA PHE A 91 -16.16 -1.21 -1.36
C PHE A 91 -16.06 -1.72 -2.81
N ALA A 92 -17.03 -1.36 -3.66
CA ALA A 92 -17.03 -1.78 -5.07
C ALA A 92 -15.82 -1.25 -5.85
N VAL A 93 -15.41 0.00 -5.61
CA VAL A 93 -14.18 0.57 -6.20
C VAL A 93 -12.96 -0.22 -5.73
N GLY A 94 -12.88 -0.56 -4.44
CA GLY A 94 -11.79 -1.36 -3.91
C GLY A 94 -11.73 -2.77 -4.51
N LEU A 95 -12.90 -3.40 -4.64
CA LEU A 95 -13.05 -4.71 -5.28
C LEU A 95 -12.65 -4.67 -6.76
N ALA A 96 -13.03 -3.61 -7.49
CA ALA A 96 -12.65 -3.41 -8.88
C ALA A 96 -11.13 -3.25 -9.05
N LYS A 97 -10.45 -2.48 -8.18
CA LYS A 97 -8.98 -2.39 -8.19
C LYS A 97 -8.33 -3.77 -8.02
N LYS A 98 -8.80 -4.55 -7.05
CA LYS A 98 -8.30 -5.91 -6.79
C LYS A 98 -8.52 -6.82 -8.01
N MET A 99 -9.75 -6.96 -8.48
CA MET A 99 -10.10 -7.95 -9.49
C MET A 99 -9.71 -7.56 -10.91
N LEU A 100 -9.87 -6.28 -11.28
CA LEU A 100 -9.66 -5.82 -12.66
C LEU A 100 -8.21 -5.38 -12.93
N LEU A 101 -7.45 -4.99 -11.90
CA LEU A 101 -6.05 -4.60 -12.05
C LEU A 101 -5.11 -5.60 -11.38
N ALA A 102 -5.17 -5.76 -10.05
CA ALA A 102 -4.17 -6.56 -9.34
C ALA A 102 -4.16 -8.03 -9.76
N ASP A 103 -5.33 -8.68 -9.77
CA ASP A 103 -5.43 -10.11 -10.11
C ASP A 103 -5.15 -10.37 -11.60
N ARG A 104 -5.38 -9.37 -12.46
CA ARG A 104 -5.02 -9.44 -13.89
C ARG A 104 -3.52 -9.33 -14.13
N LEU A 105 -2.84 -8.49 -13.35
CA LEU A 105 -1.40 -8.26 -13.50
C LEU A 105 -0.57 -9.38 -12.84
N ALA A 106 -1.09 -10.02 -11.81
CA ALA A 106 -0.40 -11.08 -11.08
C ALA A 106 0.18 -12.19 -11.98
N PRO A 107 -0.61 -12.89 -12.82
CA PRO A 107 -0.08 -13.96 -13.67
C PRO A 107 0.82 -13.43 -14.80
N LEU A 108 0.71 -12.15 -15.15
CA LEU A 108 1.55 -11.54 -16.17
C LEU A 108 2.96 -11.29 -15.62
N VAL A 109 3.08 -10.74 -14.41
CA VAL A 109 4.38 -10.36 -13.86
C VAL A 109 5.14 -11.53 -13.20
N GLU A 110 4.42 -12.57 -12.73
CA GLU A 110 5.02 -13.70 -12.00
C GLU A 110 6.19 -14.41 -12.72
N PRO A 111 6.10 -14.71 -14.04
CA PRO A 111 7.16 -15.43 -14.73
C PRO A 111 8.51 -14.69 -14.72
N MET A 112 8.48 -13.35 -14.83
CA MET A 112 9.71 -12.54 -14.83
C MET A 112 10.33 -12.43 -13.45
N TYR A 113 9.54 -12.50 -12.37
CA TYR A 113 10.10 -12.54 -11.00
C TYR A 113 10.61 -13.94 -10.63
N SER A 114 10.00 -14.99 -11.18
CA SER A 114 10.41 -16.38 -10.97
C SER A 114 11.68 -16.75 -11.76
N ASN A 115 11.79 -16.28 -13.00
CA ASN A 115 12.96 -16.54 -13.85
C ASN A 115 13.44 -15.30 -14.64
N PRO A 116 13.92 -14.26 -13.96
CA PRO A 116 14.33 -13.00 -14.60
C PRO A 116 15.43 -13.18 -15.65
N GLY A 117 16.33 -14.16 -15.47
CA GLY A 117 17.40 -14.43 -16.44
C GLY A 117 16.93 -14.91 -17.81
N ALA A 118 15.67 -15.34 -17.96
CA ALA A 118 15.11 -15.78 -19.24
C ALA A 118 14.53 -14.64 -20.08
N TYR A 119 14.37 -13.43 -19.51
CA TYR A 119 13.64 -12.35 -20.14
C TYR A 119 14.52 -11.15 -20.48
N ASP A 120 14.24 -10.52 -21.62
CA ASP A 120 14.92 -9.32 -22.08
C ASP A 120 14.67 -8.11 -21.17
N ARG A 121 15.49 -7.07 -21.36
CA ARG A 121 15.40 -5.82 -20.60
C ARG A 121 14.00 -5.20 -20.63
N SER A 122 13.33 -5.20 -21.79
CA SER A 122 12.03 -4.56 -21.95
C SER A 122 10.95 -5.25 -21.11
N SER A 123 10.96 -6.58 -21.07
CA SER A 123 10.06 -7.39 -20.26
C SER A 123 10.28 -7.19 -18.77
N LEU A 124 11.54 -7.07 -18.32
CA LEU A 124 11.84 -6.82 -16.91
C LEU A 124 11.37 -5.43 -16.44
N ILE A 125 11.51 -4.41 -17.29
CA ILE A 125 10.98 -3.07 -17.02
C ILE A 125 9.44 -3.11 -16.93
N LEU A 126 8.78 -3.78 -17.88
CA LEU A 126 7.33 -3.97 -17.86
C LEU A 126 6.87 -4.75 -16.63
N ALA A 127 7.62 -5.77 -16.20
CA ALA A 127 7.33 -6.53 -14.98
C ALA A 127 7.39 -5.64 -13.73
N GLY A 128 8.42 -4.79 -13.60
CA GLY A 128 8.53 -3.83 -12.50
C GLY A 128 7.38 -2.81 -12.49
N LEU A 129 6.99 -2.31 -13.67
CA LEU A 129 5.84 -1.41 -13.81
C LEU A 129 4.53 -2.12 -13.47
N GLY A 130 4.33 -3.34 -13.98
CA GLY A 130 3.16 -4.16 -13.72
C GLY A 130 3.01 -4.48 -12.24
N PHE A 131 4.10 -4.85 -11.55
CA PHE A 131 4.07 -5.07 -10.11
C PHE A 131 3.79 -3.79 -9.33
N THR A 132 4.31 -2.64 -9.77
CA THR A 132 3.99 -1.32 -9.17
C THR A 132 2.49 -1.00 -9.20
N VAL A 133 1.82 -1.30 -10.32
CA VAL A 133 0.36 -1.15 -10.42
C VAL A 133 -0.34 -2.21 -9.57
N GLN A 134 0.11 -3.46 -9.64
CA GLN A 134 -0.46 -4.59 -8.92
C GLN A 134 -0.48 -4.34 -7.41
N VAL A 135 0.65 -3.96 -6.82
CA VAL A 135 0.79 -3.75 -5.37
C VAL A 135 -0.08 -2.60 -4.87
N TRP A 136 -0.19 -1.52 -5.66
CA TRP A 136 -1.10 -0.43 -5.34
C TRP A 136 -2.56 -0.86 -5.42
N ALA A 137 -2.96 -1.50 -6.51
CA ALA A 137 -4.35 -1.85 -6.73
C ALA A 137 -4.84 -2.91 -5.73
N ASP A 138 -3.99 -3.89 -5.39
CA ASP A 138 -4.28 -4.90 -4.38
C ASP A 138 -4.47 -4.27 -3.00
N PHE A 139 -3.53 -3.42 -2.60
CA PHE A 139 -3.50 -2.91 -1.24
C PHE A 139 -4.45 -1.72 -1.04
N SER A 140 -4.47 -0.75 -1.97
CA SER A 140 -5.49 0.29 -1.97
C SER A 140 -6.87 -0.33 -2.03
N GLY A 141 -7.07 -1.33 -2.89
CA GLY A 141 -8.34 -2.04 -3.02
C GLY A 141 -8.79 -2.67 -1.70
N TYR A 142 -7.90 -3.40 -1.02
CA TYR A 142 -8.17 -3.96 0.30
C TYR A 142 -8.56 -2.88 1.32
N THR A 143 -7.77 -1.81 1.42
CA THR A 143 -8.04 -0.77 2.43
C THR A 143 -9.32 0.00 2.14
N ASP A 144 -9.69 0.17 0.87
CA ASP A 144 -10.95 0.79 0.47
C ASP A 144 -12.15 -0.11 0.80
N MET A 145 -12.06 -1.42 0.52
CA MET A 145 -13.08 -2.37 0.99
C MET A 145 -13.24 -2.34 2.51
N GLY A 146 -12.14 -2.34 3.27
CA GLY A 146 -12.18 -2.23 4.73
C GLY A 146 -12.80 -0.93 5.23
N ARG A 147 -12.44 0.21 4.63
CA ARG A 147 -13.02 1.54 4.93
C ARG A 147 -14.51 1.60 4.57
N GLY A 148 -14.89 1.02 3.43
CA GLY A 148 -16.28 0.96 2.97
C GLY A 148 -17.16 0.16 3.92
N SER A 149 -16.71 -1.05 4.28
CA SER A 149 -17.38 -1.90 5.28
C SER A 149 -17.50 -1.20 6.63
N ALA A 150 -16.45 -0.53 7.11
CA ALA A 150 -16.50 0.22 8.36
C ALA A 150 -17.50 1.38 8.30
N ARG A 151 -17.56 2.11 7.19
CA ARG A 151 -18.52 3.21 6.97
C ARG A 151 -19.95 2.71 7.09
N MET A 152 -20.26 1.57 6.46
CA MET A 152 -21.57 0.92 6.54
C MET A 152 -21.91 0.38 7.94
N LEU A 153 -20.94 0.33 8.86
CA LEU A 153 -21.12 -0.01 10.27
C LEU A 153 -21.09 1.21 11.20
N GLY A 154 -21.08 2.43 10.65
CA GLY A 154 -21.03 3.67 11.40
C GLY A 154 -19.64 4.14 11.82
N PHE A 155 -18.57 3.45 11.41
CA PHE A 155 -17.18 3.79 11.74
C PHE A 155 -16.45 4.47 10.58
N THR A 156 -15.59 5.43 10.89
CA THR A 156 -14.70 6.07 9.90
C THR A 156 -13.27 5.61 10.13
N LEU A 157 -12.71 4.93 9.13
CA LEU A 157 -11.31 4.50 9.12
C LEU A 157 -10.44 5.46 8.30
N PRO A 158 -9.17 5.66 8.68
CA PRO A 158 -8.26 6.55 7.97
C PRO A 158 -7.88 6.00 6.58
N GLU A 159 -7.54 6.91 5.70
CA GLU A 159 -7.09 6.63 4.34
C GLU A 159 -5.60 6.29 4.31
N ASN A 160 -5.22 5.32 3.47
CA ASN A 160 -3.83 4.87 3.34
C ASN A 160 -3.11 5.43 2.12
N PHE A 161 -3.83 5.83 1.07
CA PHE A 161 -3.25 6.20 -0.22
C PHE A 161 -3.79 7.54 -0.72
N PHE A 162 -2.91 8.52 -0.92
CA PHE A 162 -3.26 9.86 -1.41
C PHE A 162 -2.53 10.16 -2.73
N ALA A 163 -2.99 9.54 -3.82
CA ALA A 163 -2.33 9.59 -5.13
C ALA A 163 -0.79 9.50 -5.04
N PRO A 164 -0.24 8.44 -4.42
CA PRO A 164 1.19 8.34 -4.10
C PRO A 164 2.11 8.44 -5.32
N TYR A 165 1.67 7.98 -6.49
CA TYR A 165 2.49 7.96 -7.70
C TYR A 165 2.60 9.30 -8.43
N PHE A 166 1.95 10.36 -7.91
CA PHE A 166 2.23 11.75 -8.30
C PHE A 166 3.26 12.45 -7.42
N SER A 167 3.90 11.71 -6.52
CA SER A 167 4.99 12.26 -5.71
C SER A 167 6.18 12.62 -6.59
N ARG A 168 6.89 13.68 -6.21
CA ARG A 168 8.11 14.15 -6.89
C ARG A 168 9.36 13.89 -6.08
N SER A 169 9.21 13.32 -4.88
CA SER A 169 10.31 12.98 -4.01
C SER A 169 9.96 11.82 -3.06
N PRO A 170 10.97 11.09 -2.54
CA PRO A 170 10.78 10.02 -1.57
C PRO A 170 9.99 10.46 -0.34
N SER A 171 10.33 11.63 0.22
CA SER A 171 9.64 12.15 1.39
C SER A 171 8.17 12.49 1.10
N GLU A 172 7.84 12.99 -0.10
CA GLU A 172 6.45 13.20 -0.52
C GLU A 172 5.70 11.87 -0.65
N PHE A 173 6.34 10.86 -1.23
CA PHE A 173 5.77 9.53 -1.39
C PHE A 173 5.39 8.86 -0.08
N TRP A 174 6.26 8.84 0.91
CA TRP A 174 5.98 8.21 2.21
C TRP A 174 4.89 8.94 3.02
N ARG A 175 4.56 10.19 2.67
CA ARG A 175 3.39 10.90 3.22
C ARG A 175 2.08 10.54 2.51
N ARG A 176 2.14 9.85 1.37
CA ARG A 176 1.00 9.50 0.52
C ARG A 176 0.78 8.01 0.35
N TRP A 177 1.79 7.19 0.64
CA TRP A 177 1.75 5.73 0.57
C TRP A 177 1.66 5.12 1.97
N HIS A 178 0.75 4.16 2.13
CA HIS A 178 0.49 3.44 3.38
C HIS A 178 0.55 4.34 4.62
N VAL A 179 -0.18 5.45 4.58
CA VAL A 179 -0.04 6.55 5.55
C VAL A 179 -0.23 6.12 7.00
N THR A 180 -1.08 5.13 7.29
CA THR A 180 -1.21 4.64 8.67
C THR A 180 0.06 3.98 9.18
N LEU A 181 0.79 3.24 8.34
CA LEU A 181 2.07 2.64 8.71
C LEU A 181 3.16 3.71 8.78
N SER A 182 3.25 4.56 7.76
CA SER A 182 4.25 5.63 7.70
C SER A 182 4.15 6.55 8.93
N THR A 183 2.93 6.91 9.35
CA THR A 183 2.72 7.71 10.56
C THR A 183 2.94 6.92 11.85
N TRP A 184 2.64 5.61 11.87
CA TRP A 184 2.95 4.75 13.01
C TRP A 184 4.47 4.68 13.24
N ILE A 185 5.24 4.32 12.20
CA ILE A 185 6.71 4.29 12.28
C ILE A 185 7.26 5.65 12.71
N ARG A 186 6.72 6.73 12.14
CA ARG A 186 7.12 8.09 12.49
C ARG A 186 6.93 8.39 13.99
N ASP A 187 5.74 8.10 14.53
CA ASP A 187 5.35 8.54 15.87
C ASP A 187 5.84 7.61 16.99
N TYR A 188 6.06 6.33 16.68
CA TYR A 188 6.47 5.31 17.66
C TYR A 188 7.93 4.87 17.55
N ILE A 189 8.62 5.17 16.43
CA ILE A 189 10.04 4.82 16.25
C ILE A 189 10.88 6.06 15.92
N TYR A 190 10.57 6.74 14.81
CA TYR A 190 11.42 7.82 14.28
C TYR A 190 11.56 9.00 15.25
N PHE A 191 10.44 9.57 15.73
CA PHE A 191 10.50 10.71 16.66
C PHE A 191 11.09 10.32 18.03
N PRO A 192 10.70 9.21 18.67
CA PRO A 192 11.31 8.77 19.92
C PRO A 192 12.83 8.59 19.84
N LEU A 193 13.36 8.13 18.70
CA LEU A 193 14.81 7.98 18.49
C LEU A 193 15.53 9.30 18.15
N GLY A 194 14.79 10.40 18.00
CA GLY A 194 15.33 11.72 17.72
C GLY A 194 15.39 12.09 16.24
N GLY A 195 14.58 11.48 15.38
CA GLY A 195 14.51 11.78 13.94
C GLY A 195 14.13 13.24 13.60
N SER A 196 13.76 14.07 14.57
CA SER A 196 13.52 15.51 14.38
C SER A 196 14.41 16.42 15.21
N ARG A 197 15.39 15.87 15.94
CA ARG A 197 16.21 16.62 16.91
C ARG A 197 17.69 16.26 16.77
N GLY A 198 18.56 17.21 17.05
CA GLY A 198 20.01 17.01 17.02
C GLY A 198 20.64 17.24 15.64
N SER A 199 21.82 16.64 15.43
CA SER A 199 22.63 16.85 14.22
C SER A 199 21.99 16.26 12.96
N ALA A 200 22.37 16.79 11.80
CA ALA A 200 21.91 16.28 10.49
C ALA A 200 22.25 14.78 10.32
N TRP A 201 23.41 14.35 10.81
CA TRP A 201 23.82 12.94 10.83
C TRP A 201 22.85 12.08 11.64
N ARG A 202 22.52 12.49 12.87
CA ARG A 202 21.59 11.73 13.73
C ARG A 202 20.24 11.54 13.03
N VAL A 203 19.70 12.60 12.45
CA VAL A 203 18.42 12.52 11.74
C VAL A 203 18.49 11.60 10.53
N ALA A 204 19.59 11.64 9.78
CA ALA A 204 19.82 10.75 8.64
C ALA A 204 19.92 9.28 9.08
N SER A 205 20.73 8.98 10.11
CA SER A 205 20.91 7.61 10.62
C SER A 205 19.61 7.03 11.17
N VAL A 206 18.83 7.83 11.92
CA VAL A 206 17.51 7.40 12.42
C VAL A 206 16.54 7.17 11.26
N GLY A 207 16.53 8.04 10.25
CA GLY A 207 15.71 7.86 9.05
C GLY A 207 16.02 6.57 8.31
N LEU A 208 17.31 6.31 8.05
CA LEU A 208 17.76 5.06 7.43
C LEU A 208 17.36 3.84 8.28
N PHE A 209 17.63 3.89 9.58
CA PHE A 209 17.26 2.81 10.51
C PHE A 209 15.76 2.53 10.49
N THR A 210 14.92 3.57 10.50
CA THR A 210 13.45 3.38 10.45
C THR A 210 12.97 2.75 9.15
N MET A 211 13.60 3.04 8.02
CA MET A 211 13.27 2.40 6.74
C MET A 211 13.74 0.95 6.68
N VAL A 212 14.92 0.64 7.24
CA VAL A 212 15.39 -0.76 7.38
C VAL A 212 14.45 -1.56 8.27
N LEU A 213 14.04 -1.00 9.41
CA LEU A 213 13.07 -1.65 10.30
C LEU A 213 11.71 -1.82 9.63
N SER A 214 11.27 -0.86 8.80
CA SER A 214 10.09 -1.02 7.94
C SER A 214 10.24 -2.18 6.96
N GLY A 215 11.43 -2.36 6.37
CA GLY A 215 11.73 -3.51 5.52
C GLY A 215 11.62 -4.82 6.30
N ILE A 216 12.29 -4.93 7.44
CA ILE A 216 12.25 -6.13 8.29
C ILE A 216 10.81 -6.48 8.71
N TRP A 217 9.97 -5.47 8.95
CA TRP A 217 8.55 -5.68 9.26
C TRP A 217 7.77 -6.37 8.13
N HIS A 218 8.17 -6.19 6.87
CA HIS A 218 7.50 -6.82 5.73
C HIS A 218 7.82 -8.31 5.56
N GLY A 219 8.94 -8.81 6.10
CA GLY A 219 9.27 -10.22 6.07
C GLY A 219 10.73 -10.53 6.40
N ALA A 220 11.04 -11.80 6.56
CA ALA A 220 12.37 -12.27 6.98
C ALA A 220 13.41 -12.35 5.84
N ALA A 221 12.98 -12.23 4.58
CA ALA A 221 13.89 -12.30 3.44
C ALA A 221 14.78 -11.06 3.36
N PHE A 222 16.07 -11.26 3.04
CA PHE A 222 17.04 -10.16 2.91
C PHE A 222 16.64 -9.10 1.86
N GLY A 223 15.83 -9.46 0.86
CA GLY A 223 15.29 -8.51 -0.11
C GLY A 223 14.58 -7.32 0.55
N TYR A 224 13.85 -7.54 1.64
CA TYR A 224 13.19 -6.46 2.37
C TYR A 224 14.16 -5.55 3.14
N VAL A 225 15.27 -6.11 3.63
CA VAL A 225 16.34 -5.31 4.24
C VAL A 225 16.97 -4.40 3.18
N PHE A 226 17.31 -4.93 2.01
CA PHE A 226 17.83 -4.14 0.89
C PHE A 226 16.83 -3.09 0.42
N TRP A 227 15.54 -3.42 0.38
CA TRP A 227 14.49 -2.46 0.09
C TRP A 227 14.47 -1.32 1.12
N GLY A 228 14.55 -1.64 2.42
CA GLY A 228 14.61 -0.63 3.48
C GLY A 228 15.84 0.26 3.38
N VAL A 229 17.01 -0.33 3.09
CA VAL A 229 18.26 0.42 2.85
C VAL A 229 18.12 1.34 1.63
N TYR A 230 17.63 0.82 0.50
CA TYR A 230 17.44 1.59 -0.73
C TYR A 230 16.59 2.83 -0.51
N ASN A 231 15.40 2.66 0.08
CA ASN A 231 14.50 3.79 0.34
C ASN A 231 15.04 4.73 1.42
N GLY A 232 15.71 4.19 2.45
CA GLY A 232 16.32 4.99 3.51
C GLY A 232 17.45 5.88 2.99
N LEU A 233 18.36 5.33 2.18
CA LEU A 233 19.43 6.09 1.52
C LEU A 233 18.86 7.17 0.60
N TRP A 234 17.76 6.87 -0.10
CA TRP A 234 17.14 7.84 -0.98
C TRP A 234 16.54 9.04 -0.23
N ILE A 235 15.89 8.82 0.92
CA ILE A 235 15.41 9.89 1.81
C ILE A 235 16.58 10.71 2.38
N VAL A 236 17.66 10.04 2.80
CA VAL A 236 18.87 10.71 3.32
C VAL A 236 19.50 11.59 2.24
N ALA A 237 19.62 11.07 1.02
CA ALA A 237 20.14 11.80 -0.13
C ALA A 237 19.25 13.00 -0.48
N GLU A 238 17.92 12.83 -0.55
CA GLU A 238 16.97 13.93 -0.77
C GLU A 238 17.19 15.06 0.26
N ARG A 239 17.35 14.69 1.53
CA ARG A 239 17.56 15.66 2.61
C ARG A 239 18.92 16.36 2.52
N ALA A 240 19.98 15.62 2.22
CA ALA A 240 21.34 16.15 2.12
C ALA A 240 21.52 17.10 0.92
N LEU A 241 20.75 16.87 -0.15
CA LEU A 241 20.78 17.64 -1.39
C LEU A 241 19.73 18.76 -1.43
N ARG A 242 18.86 18.85 -0.41
CA ARG A 242 17.79 19.84 -0.33
C ARG A 242 18.35 21.26 -0.37
N GLY A 243 17.93 22.04 -1.36
CA GLY A 243 18.40 23.41 -1.57
C GLY A 243 19.80 23.53 -2.20
N ARG A 244 20.47 22.42 -2.52
CA ARG A 244 21.79 22.39 -3.16
C ARG A 244 21.73 22.06 -4.66
N LEU A 245 20.65 21.41 -5.10
CA LEU A 245 20.43 21.08 -6.51
C LEU A 245 19.64 22.19 -7.23
N PRO A 246 19.90 22.41 -8.53
CA PRO A 246 19.09 23.31 -9.33
C PRO A 246 17.63 22.85 -9.36
N LYS A 247 16.70 23.80 -9.45
CA LYS A 247 15.29 23.48 -9.63
C LYS A 247 15.11 22.81 -10.99
N VAL A 248 14.61 21.58 -10.99
CA VAL A 248 14.23 20.86 -12.22
C VAL A 248 12.74 21.02 -12.49
N PRO A 249 12.30 20.96 -13.77
CA PRO A 249 10.89 20.89 -14.12
C PRO A 249 10.16 19.79 -13.34
N ALA A 250 8.92 20.06 -12.93
CA ALA A 250 8.15 19.15 -12.07
C ALA A 250 7.97 17.75 -12.69
N PHE A 251 7.80 17.69 -14.02
CA PHE A 251 7.70 16.43 -14.76
C PHE A 251 9.00 15.60 -14.68
N ILE A 252 10.17 16.24 -14.76
CA ILE A 252 11.47 15.54 -14.67
C ILE A 252 11.68 14.99 -13.25
N ALA A 253 11.37 15.78 -12.21
CA ALA A 253 11.43 15.31 -10.82
C ALA A 253 10.50 14.11 -10.59
N TRP A 254 9.27 14.19 -11.11
CA TRP A 254 8.30 13.10 -11.07
C TRP A 254 8.80 11.86 -11.82
N ALA A 255 9.28 12.00 -13.06
CA ALA A 255 9.73 10.88 -13.87
C ALA A 255 10.92 10.16 -13.23
N HIS A 256 11.89 10.92 -12.71
CA HIS A 256 13.02 10.38 -11.95
C HIS A 256 12.56 9.65 -10.68
N PHE A 257 11.66 10.26 -9.91
CA PHE A 257 11.09 9.62 -8.72
C PHE A 257 10.32 8.34 -9.08
N PHE A 258 9.44 8.38 -10.08
CA PHE A 258 8.62 7.23 -10.44
C PHE A 258 9.50 6.07 -10.95
N ALA A 259 10.52 6.36 -11.78
CA ALA A 259 11.47 5.35 -12.24
C ALA A 259 12.24 4.72 -11.07
N GLY A 260 12.77 5.51 -10.14
CA GLY A 260 13.44 4.96 -8.94
C GLY A 260 12.48 4.17 -8.04
N PHE A 261 11.21 4.58 -7.96
CA PHE A 261 10.21 3.83 -7.21
C PHE A 261 9.89 2.47 -7.86
N VAL A 262 9.82 2.40 -9.19
CA VAL A 262 9.69 1.12 -9.91
C VAL A 262 10.85 0.19 -9.59
N VAL A 263 12.08 0.70 -9.49
CA VAL A 263 13.26 -0.08 -9.05
C VAL A 263 13.10 -0.56 -7.60
N SER A 264 12.62 0.31 -6.70
CA SER A 264 12.26 -0.06 -5.32
C SER A 264 11.30 -1.26 -5.31
N MET A 265 10.29 -1.25 -6.17
CA MET A 265 9.31 -2.34 -6.28
C MET A 265 9.90 -3.63 -6.87
N MET A 266 10.88 -3.54 -7.78
CA MET A 266 11.65 -4.72 -8.24
C MET A 266 12.43 -5.38 -7.10
N ILE A 267 13.08 -4.58 -6.24
CA ILE A 267 13.79 -5.07 -5.05
C ILE A 267 12.79 -5.73 -4.09
N PHE A 268 11.66 -5.06 -3.82
CA PHE A 268 10.64 -5.53 -2.87
C PHE A 268 10.05 -6.89 -3.27
N ARG A 269 9.78 -7.10 -4.56
CA ARG A 269 9.10 -8.31 -5.05
C ARG A 269 10.02 -9.49 -5.28
N SER A 270 11.34 -9.26 -5.39
CA SER A 270 12.29 -10.31 -5.74
C SER A 270 12.31 -11.42 -4.68
N PRO A 271 12.10 -12.69 -5.07
CA PRO A 271 11.94 -13.79 -4.10
C PRO A 271 13.24 -14.17 -3.39
N THR A 272 14.40 -13.96 -4.03
CA THR A 272 15.73 -14.25 -3.49
C THR A 272 16.73 -13.18 -3.92
N LEU A 273 17.87 -13.12 -3.23
CA LEU A 273 18.96 -12.20 -3.61
C LEU A 273 19.53 -12.51 -5.00
N GLU A 274 19.60 -13.79 -5.38
CA GLU A 274 20.03 -14.20 -6.72
C GLU A 274 19.07 -13.67 -7.79
N LYS A 275 17.77 -13.87 -7.59
CA LYS A 275 16.73 -13.40 -8.53
C LYS A 275 16.69 -11.88 -8.59
N MET A 276 16.86 -11.20 -7.45
CA MET A 276 17.03 -9.75 -7.40
C MET A 276 18.22 -9.28 -8.24
N GLY A 277 19.38 -9.94 -8.11
CA GLY A 277 20.58 -9.64 -8.88
C GLY A 277 20.39 -9.86 -10.38
N GLN A 278 19.77 -10.97 -10.78
CA GLN A 278 19.41 -11.26 -12.17
C GLN A 278 18.44 -10.20 -12.73
N PHE A 279 17.44 -9.79 -11.94
CA PHE A 279 16.44 -8.81 -12.35
C PHE A 279 17.05 -7.43 -12.56
N LEU A 280 17.79 -6.92 -11.56
CA LEU A 280 18.46 -5.61 -11.65
C LEU A 280 19.57 -5.63 -12.70
N GLY A 281 20.32 -6.73 -12.80
CA GLY A 281 21.33 -6.94 -13.83
C GLY A 281 20.73 -6.93 -15.23
N GLY A 282 19.59 -7.58 -15.47
CA GLY A 282 18.93 -7.54 -16.77
C GLY A 282 18.38 -6.17 -17.16
N VAL A 283 17.97 -5.36 -16.17
CA VAL A 283 17.48 -3.99 -16.40
C VAL A 283 18.63 -3.01 -16.68
N PHE A 284 19.66 -3.00 -15.83
CA PHE A 284 20.72 -1.99 -15.86
C PHE A 284 21.97 -2.42 -16.62
N LEU A 285 22.23 -3.73 -16.69
CA LEU A 285 23.32 -4.31 -17.46
C LEU A 285 22.72 -4.99 -18.70
N SER A 286 23.56 -5.43 -19.64
CA SER A 286 23.08 -6.27 -20.74
C SER A 286 22.86 -7.69 -20.23
N ASN A 287 21.68 -8.27 -20.50
CA ASN A 287 21.50 -9.71 -20.43
C ASN A 287 21.42 -10.27 -21.86
N GLY A 288 21.97 -11.46 -22.09
CA GLY A 288 21.87 -12.17 -23.37
C GLY A 288 20.51 -12.88 -23.54
N ALA A 289 19.52 -12.50 -22.75
CA ALA A 289 18.23 -13.17 -22.68
C ALA A 289 17.38 -12.84 -23.91
N GLN A 290 16.71 -13.86 -24.47
CA GLN A 290 15.92 -13.72 -25.69
C GLN A 290 14.41 -13.84 -25.45
N GLY A 291 13.97 -14.25 -24.26
CA GLY A 291 12.54 -14.34 -23.95
C GLY A 291 11.91 -12.95 -23.88
N THR A 292 10.77 -12.77 -24.56
CA THR A 292 10.02 -11.51 -24.54
C THR A 292 8.62 -11.70 -23.98
N MET A 293 8.16 -10.71 -23.22
CA MET A 293 6.75 -10.52 -22.87
C MET A 293 6.03 -9.88 -24.05
N GLU A 294 5.45 -10.75 -24.88
CA GLU A 294 4.47 -10.34 -25.90
C GLU A 294 3.07 -10.28 -25.30
N ILE A 295 2.65 -11.35 -24.63
CA ILE A 295 1.34 -11.44 -24.00
C ILE A 295 1.33 -10.61 -22.72
N GLY A 296 0.39 -9.67 -22.62
CA GLY A 296 0.18 -8.86 -21.41
C GLY A 296 0.88 -7.50 -21.42
N ARG A 297 1.73 -7.18 -22.40
CA ARG A 297 2.36 -5.86 -22.55
C ARG A 297 1.33 -4.74 -22.59
N LEU A 298 0.35 -4.85 -23.49
CA LEU A 298 -0.74 -3.88 -23.62
C LEU A 298 -1.57 -3.79 -22.33
N THR A 299 -1.81 -4.92 -21.67
CA THR A 299 -2.54 -4.99 -20.40
C THR A 299 -1.81 -4.23 -19.28
N ILE A 300 -0.49 -4.38 -19.17
CA ILE A 300 0.32 -3.64 -18.20
C ILE A 300 0.24 -2.14 -18.50
N LEU A 301 0.47 -1.73 -19.74
CA LEU A 301 0.43 -0.32 -20.14
C LEU A 301 -0.95 0.31 -19.92
N ALA A 302 -2.03 -0.39 -20.29
CA ALA A 302 -3.40 0.04 -20.05
C ALA A 302 -3.72 0.13 -18.55
N SER A 303 -3.24 -0.81 -17.75
CA SER A 303 -3.40 -0.78 -16.28
C SER A 303 -2.63 0.37 -15.64
N THR A 304 -1.43 0.67 -16.14
CA THR A 304 -0.65 1.85 -15.72
C THR A 304 -1.39 3.14 -16.08
N ALA A 305 -1.94 3.25 -17.28
CA ALA A 305 -2.74 4.41 -17.68
C ALA A 305 -4.00 4.56 -16.82
N ALA A 306 -4.72 3.46 -16.57
CA ALA A 306 -5.90 3.44 -15.70
C ALA A 306 -5.57 3.85 -14.25
N MET A 307 -4.44 3.37 -13.73
CA MET A 307 -3.92 3.79 -12.43
C MET A 307 -3.66 5.30 -12.38
N PHE A 308 -2.97 5.88 -13.36
CA PHE A 308 -2.72 7.32 -13.40
C PHE A 308 -4.00 8.13 -13.62
N ALA A 309 -4.94 7.65 -14.42
CA ALA A 309 -6.26 8.27 -14.56
C ALA A 309 -7.01 8.29 -13.22
N TYR A 310 -7.00 7.17 -12.47
CA TYR A 310 -7.58 7.12 -11.13
C TYR A 310 -6.89 8.11 -10.17
N HIS A 311 -5.56 8.19 -10.22
CA HIS A 311 -4.80 9.16 -9.42
C HIS A 311 -5.15 10.59 -9.81
N TRP A 312 -5.31 10.88 -11.11
CA TRP A 312 -5.70 12.19 -11.61
C TRP A 312 -7.07 12.61 -11.07
N ILE A 313 -8.06 11.73 -11.21
CA ILE A 313 -9.43 11.94 -10.70
C ILE A 313 -9.39 12.19 -9.19
N THR A 314 -8.68 11.37 -8.43
CA THR A 314 -8.63 11.51 -6.96
C THR A 314 -7.75 12.66 -6.47
N TYR A 315 -6.82 13.16 -7.28
CA TYR A 315 -5.90 14.24 -6.91
C TYR A 315 -6.44 15.63 -7.25
N PHE A 316 -7.12 15.78 -8.39
CA PHE A 316 -7.56 17.09 -8.90
C PHE A 316 -9.03 17.41 -8.64
N ASP A 317 -9.83 16.47 -8.13
CA ASP A 317 -11.22 16.72 -7.78
C ASP A 317 -11.33 17.50 -6.44
N LEU A 318 -11.89 18.71 -6.51
CA LEU A 318 -12.41 19.56 -5.41
C LEU A 318 -11.40 20.35 -4.54
N ASP A 319 -11.11 21.57 -5.02
CA ASP A 319 -10.59 22.78 -4.34
C ASP A 319 -9.09 23.08 -4.38
N GLY A 320 -8.23 22.15 -4.83
CA GLY A 320 -6.77 22.41 -4.95
C GLY A 320 -6.07 22.81 -3.64
N LYS A 321 -6.75 22.67 -2.49
CA LYS A 321 -6.27 23.15 -1.19
C LYS A 321 -5.80 22.03 -0.27
N GLU A 322 -6.25 20.78 -0.46
CA GLU A 322 -5.77 19.59 0.26
C GLU A 322 -6.02 18.32 -0.57
N PRO A 323 -5.25 17.22 -0.35
CA PRO A 323 -5.54 15.94 -1.00
C PRO A 323 -7.00 15.55 -0.72
N ALA A 324 -7.81 15.49 -1.76
CA ALA A 324 -9.21 15.14 -1.65
C ALA A 324 -9.31 13.74 -1.03
N ARG A 325 -9.82 13.69 0.21
CA ARG A 325 -10.19 12.43 0.84
C ARG A 325 -11.26 11.79 -0.04
N PHE A 326 -11.24 10.48 -0.26
CA PHE A 326 -12.36 9.81 -0.95
C PHE A 326 -13.73 10.19 -0.34
N THR A 327 -13.73 10.51 0.96
CA THR A 327 -14.87 11.06 1.71
C THR A 327 -15.48 12.33 1.09
N ARG A 328 -14.71 13.16 0.37
CA ARG A 328 -15.22 14.36 -0.33
C ARG A 328 -15.97 14.01 -1.61
N TRP A 329 -15.52 13.00 -2.36
CA TRP A 329 -16.20 12.57 -3.59
C TRP A 329 -17.62 12.09 -3.30
N THR A 330 -17.82 11.33 -2.21
CA THR A 330 -19.15 10.92 -1.76
C THR A 330 -19.90 11.98 -0.95
N ALA A 331 -19.22 12.94 -0.34
CA ALA A 331 -19.87 14.04 0.40
C ALA A 331 -20.35 15.19 -0.50
N GLY A 332 -19.69 15.44 -1.64
CA GLY A 332 -20.08 16.47 -2.61
C GLY A 332 -21.26 16.05 -3.48
N LEU A 333 -21.41 14.75 -3.73
CA LEU A 333 -22.57 14.15 -4.38
C LEU A 333 -23.67 13.91 -3.35
N ARG A 334 -24.36 14.98 -2.93
CA ARG A 334 -25.54 14.85 -2.06
C ARG A 334 -26.53 13.86 -2.68
N PHE A 335 -26.76 12.76 -1.99
CA PHE A 335 -27.62 11.65 -2.42
C PHE A 335 -29.10 12.05 -2.58
N GLU A 336 -29.46 13.26 -2.17
CA GLU A 336 -30.80 13.83 -2.34
C GLU A 336 -31.20 14.04 -3.81
N ARG A 337 -30.24 14.02 -4.75
CA ARG A 337 -30.52 14.16 -6.19
C ARG A 337 -30.67 12.77 -6.83
N ALA A 338 -31.86 12.46 -7.35
CA ALA A 338 -32.16 11.21 -8.05
C ALA A 338 -31.12 10.86 -9.16
N GLY A 339 -30.59 11.86 -9.87
CA GLY A 339 -29.53 11.65 -10.88
C GLY A 339 -28.21 11.11 -10.32
N ALA A 340 -27.82 11.50 -9.10
CA ALA A 340 -26.64 10.96 -8.45
C ALA A 340 -26.86 9.49 -8.06
N GLN A 341 -28.05 9.14 -7.55
CA GLN A 341 -28.42 7.78 -7.18
C GLN A 341 -28.38 6.83 -8.39
N VAL A 342 -28.90 7.27 -9.54
CA VAL A 342 -28.86 6.51 -10.80
C VAL A 342 -27.41 6.35 -11.28
N ALA A 343 -26.60 7.40 -11.25
CA ALA A 343 -25.19 7.31 -11.63
C ALA A 343 -24.41 6.32 -10.73
N TYR A 344 -24.65 6.35 -9.41
CA TYR A 344 -24.08 5.39 -8.46
C TYR A 344 -24.54 3.96 -8.77
N ALA A 345 -25.84 3.74 -8.99
CA ALA A 345 -26.38 2.43 -9.32
C ALA A 345 -25.81 1.90 -10.65
N LEU A 346 -25.60 2.75 -11.65
CA LEU A 346 -24.99 2.38 -12.93
C LEU A 346 -23.50 2.06 -12.77
N VAL A 347 -22.73 2.84 -12.00
CA VAL A 347 -21.32 2.52 -11.72
C VAL A 347 -21.21 1.21 -10.96
N LEU A 348 -22.01 1.03 -9.90
CA LEU A 348 -22.04 -0.20 -9.13
C LEU A 348 -22.48 -1.39 -9.99
N GLY A 349 -23.53 -1.24 -10.79
CA GLY A 349 -24.01 -2.26 -11.71
C GLY A 349 -22.97 -2.61 -12.78
N PHE A 350 -22.26 -1.61 -13.32
CA PHE A 350 -21.17 -1.82 -14.26
C PHE A 350 -20.00 -2.57 -13.61
N LEU A 351 -19.51 -2.10 -12.46
CA LEU A 351 -18.44 -2.77 -11.72
C LEU A 351 -18.83 -4.20 -11.35
N PHE A 352 -20.05 -4.39 -10.85
CA PHE A 352 -20.57 -5.71 -10.49
C PHE A 352 -20.72 -6.62 -11.71
N SER A 353 -21.17 -6.10 -12.85
CA SER A 353 -21.23 -6.86 -14.11
C SER A 353 -19.83 -7.26 -14.58
N MET A 354 -18.87 -6.35 -14.54
CA MET A 354 -17.46 -6.64 -14.86
C MET A 354 -16.89 -7.73 -13.94
N ILE A 355 -17.30 -7.75 -12.66
CA ILE A 355 -16.92 -8.76 -11.67
C ILE A 355 -17.63 -10.10 -11.91
N LEU A 356 -18.92 -10.12 -12.24
CA LEU A 356 -19.69 -11.35 -12.46
C LEU A 356 -19.35 -12.04 -13.79
N PHE A 357 -19.15 -11.27 -14.85
CA PHE A 357 -18.74 -11.79 -16.15
C PHE A 357 -17.22 -12.04 -16.20
N TYR A 358 -16.48 -11.66 -15.16
CA TYR A 358 -15.13 -12.13 -14.95
C TYR A 358 -15.17 -13.60 -14.53
N ARG A 359 -14.81 -14.49 -15.47
CA ARG A 359 -14.40 -15.86 -15.16
C ARG A 359 -12.89 -15.86 -14.91
N PRO A 360 -12.43 -16.04 -13.66
CA PRO A 360 -11.02 -16.29 -13.41
C PRO A 360 -10.66 -17.62 -14.07
N GLY A 361 -9.74 -17.61 -15.04
CA GLY A 361 -9.11 -18.83 -15.53
C GLY A 361 -8.09 -19.42 -14.54
N ALA A 362 -7.87 -18.74 -13.40
CA ALA A 362 -6.98 -19.13 -12.33
C ALA A 362 -7.66 -18.81 -10.98
N GLU A 363 -7.44 -19.64 -9.96
CA GLU A 363 -7.90 -19.39 -8.59
C GLU A 363 -7.63 -17.94 -8.17
N ALA A 364 -8.58 -17.31 -7.46
CA ALA A 364 -8.46 -15.92 -7.03
C ALA A 364 -7.11 -15.70 -6.32
N ALA A 365 -6.30 -14.77 -6.83
CA ALA A 365 -4.96 -14.57 -6.30
C ALA A 365 -5.05 -14.04 -4.86
N SER A 366 -4.37 -14.69 -3.91
CA SER A 366 -4.30 -14.20 -2.54
C SER A 366 -3.78 -12.75 -2.51
N PHE A 367 -4.28 -11.94 -1.56
CA PHE A 367 -3.74 -10.60 -1.34
C PHE A 367 -2.22 -10.69 -1.14
N ILE A 368 -1.49 -9.72 -1.69
CA ILE A 368 -0.03 -9.68 -1.70
C ILE A 368 0.53 -9.81 -0.28
N TYR A 369 -0.17 -9.27 0.71
CA TYR A 369 0.20 -9.36 2.12
C TYR A 369 0.27 -10.80 2.67
N PHE A 370 -0.47 -11.75 2.10
CA PHE A 370 -0.42 -13.17 2.52
C PHE A 370 0.67 -13.98 1.81
N LYS A 371 1.39 -13.37 0.86
CA LYS A 371 2.42 -14.05 0.07
C LYS A 371 3.83 -13.89 0.66
N PHE A 372 3.96 -13.16 1.77
CA PHE A 372 5.24 -12.72 2.33
C PHE A 372 5.47 -13.24 3.75
#